data_AF-A0A0P7CAU9-F1
#
_entry.id   AF-A0A0P7CAU9-F1
#
_cell.length_a   1.000
_cell.length_b   1.000
_cell.length_c   1.000
_cell.angle_alpha   90.00
_cell.angle_beta   90.00
_cell.angle_gamma   90.00
#
_symmetry.space_group_name_H-M   'P 1'
#
loop_
_entity.id
_entity.type
_entity.pdbx_description
1 polymer ?
#
loop_
_entity_poly.entity_id
_entity_poly.type
_entity_poly.pdbx_seq_one_letter_code
_entity_poly.pdbx_strand_id
1 'polypeptide(L)' 'MSRVVHIPYTVAQDEDGVWCAHAYVGRTGCNGFGGTRDQAVADLKDAIVMVIEDDGAPEELAITVDVA' A
#
# COMPACT_ATOMS: atom_id res chain seq x y z
N MET A 1 -3.05 -19.83 7.32
CA MET A 1 -2.03 -19.69 6.26
C MET A 1 -1.74 -18.21 6.11
N SER A 2 -0.48 -17.82 6.02
CA SER A 2 -0.09 -16.44 5.68
C SER A 2 0.48 -16.43 4.25
N ARG A 3 0.24 -15.35 3.52
CA ARG A 3 0.89 -15.09 2.23
C ARG A 3 1.51 -13.71 2.27
N VAL A 4 2.63 -13.54 1.58
CA VAL A 4 3.22 -12.22 1.34
C VAL A 4 2.50 -11.60 0.14
N VAL A 5 2.27 -10.29 0.19
CA VAL A 5 1.79 -9.54 -0.97
C VAL A 5 2.69 -8.36 -1.31
N HIS A 6 2.82 -8.07 -2.60
CA HIS A 6 3.64 -6.97 -3.11
C HIS A 6 2.76 -5.88 -3.75
N ILE A 7 2.53 -4.80 -2.99
CA ILE A 7 1.70 -3.67 -3.42
C ILE A 7 2.59 -2.44 -3.60
N PRO A 8 2.74 -1.91 -4.83
CA PRO A 8 3.37 -0.62 -5.05
C PRO A 8 2.60 0.49 -4.33
N TYR A 9 3.32 1.36 -3.64
CA TYR A 9 2.72 2.48 -2.93
C TYR A 9 3.56 3.75 -3.09
N THR A 10 2.91 4.87 -2.86
CA THR A 10 3.54 6.18 -2.77
C THR A 10 3.36 6.72 -1.37
N VAL A 11 4.30 7.57 -0.92
CA VAL A 11 4.17 8.27 0.34
C VAL A 11 4.83 9.64 0.23
N ALA A 12 4.09 10.67 0.62
CA ALA A 12 4.54 12.05 0.58
C ALA A 12 4.06 12.78 1.84
N GLN A 13 4.74 13.86 2.20
CA GLN A 13 4.27 14.79 3.21
C GLN A 13 3.55 15.94 2.51
N ASP A 14 2.38 16.33 3.01
CA ASP A 14 1.62 17.46 2.49
C ASP A 14 2.07 18.81 3.09
N GLU A 15 1.37 19.88 2.71
CA GLU A 15 1.66 21.26 3.11
C GLU A 15 1.48 21.51 4.62
N ASP A 16 0.64 20.71 5.28
CA ASP A 16 0.37 20.78 6.72
C ASP A 16 1.33 19.91 7.54
N GLY A 17 2.26 19.22 6.88
CA GLY A 17 3.22 18.33 7.51
C GLY A 17 2.65 16.93 7.81
N VAL A 18 1.48 16.59 7.30
CA VAL A 18 0.88 15.26 7.44
C VAL A 18 1.46 14.33 6.38
N TRP A 19 1.83 13.12 6.80
CA TRP A 19 2.27 12.08 5.88
C TRP A 19 1.05 11.34 5.32
N CYS A 20 0.98 11.26 4.00
CA CYS A 20 -0.07 10.60 3.24
C CYS A 20 0.55 9.46 2.41
N ALA A 21 0.13 8.23 2.67
CA ALA A 21 0.52 7.04 1.92
C ALA A 21 -0.66 6.54 1.09
N HIS A 22 -0.41 6.13 -0.16
CA HIS A 22 -1.44 5.70 -1.09
C HIS A 22 -1.00 4.51 -1.93
N ALA A 23 -1.92 3.56 -2.12
CA ALA A 23 -1.74 2.40 -2.97
C ALA A 23 -3.05 2.00 -3.64
N TYR A 24 -2.95 1.15 -4.66
CA TYR A 24 -4.10 0.45 -5.23
C TYR A 24 -3.98 -1.05 -4.99
N VAL A 25 -5.07 -1.65 -4.50
CA VAL A 25 -5.27 -3.11 -4.49
C VAL A 25 -6.26 -3.43 -5.60
N GLY A 26 -5.75 -3.95 -6.73
CA GLY A 26 -6.54 -4.11 -7.95
C GLY A 26 -7.06 -2.75 -8.44
N ARG A 27 -8.37 -2.51 -8.27
CA ARG A 27 -9.04 -1.24 -8.65
C ARG A 27 -9.39 -0.36 -7.44
N THR A 28 -9.16 -0.85 -6.23
CA THR A 28 -9.54 -0.18 -4.98
C THR A 28 -8.37 0.65 -4.46
N GLY A 29 -8.60 1.95 -4.24
CA GLY A 29 -7.61 2.85 -3.68
C GLY A 29 -7.59 2.77 -2.16
N CYS A 30 -6.42 2.59 -1.57
CA CYS A 30 -6.20 2.56 -0.12
C CYS A 30 -5.34 3.76 0.27
N ASN A 31 -5.70 4.40 1.37
CA ASN A 31 -4.96 5.54 1.93
C ASN A 31 -4.55 5.23 3.36
N GLY A 32 -3.42 5.80 3.77
CA GLY A 32 -3.00 5.84 5.17
C GLY A 32 -2.41 7.20 5.53
N PHE A 33 -2.58 7.61 6.78
CA PHE A 33 -2.19 8.93 7.26
C PHE A 33 -1.40 8.86 8.57
N GLY A 34 -0.55 9.86 8.81
CA GLY A 34 0.19 9.90 10.07
C GLY A 34 1.00 11.17 10.27
N GLY A 35 1.41 11.41 11.52
CA GLY A 35 2.37 12.47 11.86
C GLY A 35 3.80 12.12 11.44
N THR A 36 4.06 10.86 11.11
CA THR A 36 5.33 10.38 10.55
C THR A 36 5.09 9.51 9.33
N ARG A 37 6.14 9.36 8.51
CA ARG A 37 6.13 8.46 7.35
C ARG A 37 5.75 7.03 7.74
N ASP A 38 6.28 6.54 8.84
CA ASP A 38 6.04 5.16 9.30
C ASP A 38 4.61 4.97 9.81
N GLN A 39 4.02 5.99 10.45
CA GLN A 39 2.60 5.96 10.85
C GLN A 39 1.69 5.90 9.62
N ALA A 40 1.93 6.74 8.61
CA ALA A 40 1.13 6.70 7.38
C ALA A 40 1.24 5.36 6.64
N VAL A 41 2.43 4.75 6.63
CA VAL A 41 2.62 3.42 6.02
C VAL A 41 1.97 2.31 6.85
N ALA A 42 1.98 2.41 8.18
CA ALA A 42 1.27 1.45 9.04
C ALA A 42 -0.24 1.51 8.81
N ASP A 43 -0.82 2.71 8.80
CA ASP A 43 -2.24 2.94 8.54
C ASP A 43 -2.64 2.45 7.13
N LEU A 44 -1.79 2.68 6.12
CA LEU A 44 -2.00 2.15 4.78
C LEU A 44 -2.02 0.60 4.75
N LYS A 45 -1.19 -0.06 5.55
CA LYS A 45 -1.19 -1.54 5.64
C LYS A 45 -2.50 -2.05 6.20
N ASP A 46 -3.04 -1.41 7.23
CA ASP A 46 -4.33 -1.77 7.80
C ASP A 46 -5.45 -1.60 6.76
N ALA A 47 -5.44 -0.49 6.01
CA ALA A 47 -6.37 -0.27 4.89
C ALA A 47 -6.28 -1.35 3.79
N ILE A 48 -5.07 -1.78 3.44
CA ILE A 48 -4.85 -2.85 2.46
C ILE A 48 -5.36 -4.19 2.99
N VAL A 49 -5.12 -4.50 4.27
CA VAL A 49 -5.60 -5.75 4.89
C VAL A 49 -7.12 -5.81 4.84
N MET A 50 -7.82 -4.73 5.20
CA MET A 50 -9.29 -4.68 5.13
C MET A 50 -9.81 -4.99 3.71
N VAL A 51 -9.23 -4.37 2.68
CA VAL A 51 -9.62 -4.64 1.29
C VAL A 51 -9.34 -6.08 0.88
N ILE A 52 -8.19 -6.63 1.28
CA ILE A 52 -7.82 -8.01 0.98
C ILE A 52 -8.73 -9.02 1.69
N GLU A 53 -9.19 -8.72 2.90
CA GLU A 53 -10.12 -9.58 3.65
C GLU A 53 -11.49 -9.63 2.97
N ASP A 54 -11.95 -8.53 2.39
CA ASP A 54 -13.26 -8.43 1.71
C ASP A 54 -13.22 -8.96 0.26
N ASP A 55 -12.25 -8.51 -0.53
CA ASP A 55 -12.20 -8.77 -1.98
C ASP A 55 -11.30 -9.96 -2.36
N GLY A 56 -10.55 -10.46 -1.39
CA GLY A 56 -9.48 -11.41 -1.63
C GLY A 56 -8.21 -10.74 -2.12
N ALA A 57 -7.14 -11.52 -2.07
CA ALA A 57 -5.80 -11.01 -2.22
C ALA A 57 -5.34 -11.16 -3.69
N PRO A 58 -4.74 -10.13 -4.33
CA PRO A 58 -4.48 -10.11 -5.79
C PRO A 58 -3.55 -11.25 -6.26
N GLU A 59 -3.68 -11.68 -7.51
CA GLU A 59 -2.69 -12.58 -8.12
C GLU A 59 -1.39 -11.82 -8.41
N GLU A 60 -0.25 -12.46 -8.17
CA GLU A 60 1.07 -11.83 -8.31
C GLU A 60 1.88 -12.49 -9.41
N LEU A 61 2.43 -11.66 -10.30
CA LEU A 61 3.41 -12.05 -11.31
C LEU A 61 4.67 -11.23 -11.11
N ALA A 62 5.71 -11.84 -10.53
CA ALA A 62 7.03 -11.26 -10.46
C ALA A 62 7.84 -11.69 -11.68
N ILE A 63 8.34 -10.74 -12.45
CA ILE A 63 9.26 -10.96 -13.58
C ILE A 63 10.59 -10.26 -13.30
N THR A 64 11.69 -10.91 -13.68
CA THR A 64 13.02 -10.29 -13.70
C THR A 64 13.31 -9.81 -15.11
N VAL A 65 13.67 -8.53 -15.26
CA VAL A 65 14.06 -7.93 -16.54
C VAL A 65 15.42 -7.27 -16.39
N ASP A 66 16.34 -7.57 -17.31
CA ASP A 66 17.61 -6.84 -17.41
C ASP A 66 17.35 -5.49 -18.10
N VAL A 67 17.60 -4.41 -17.38
CA VAL A 67 17.48 -3.02 -17.88
C VAL A 67 18.86 -2.53 -18.31
N ALA A 68 18.92 -1.94 -19.51
CA ALA A 68 20.16 -1.40 -20.11
C ALA A 68 20.61 -0.08 -19.48
#